data_AF-A0A443RI92-F1
#
_entry.id   AF-A0A443RI92-F1
#
_cell.length_a   1.000
_cell.length_b   1.000
_cell.length_c   1.000
_cell.angle_alpha   90.00
_cell.angle_beta   90.00
_cell.angle_gamma   90.00
#
_symmetry.space_group_name_H-M   'P 1'
#
loop_
_entity.id
_entity.type
_entity.pdbx_description
1 polymer ?
#
loop_
_entity_poly.entity_id
_entity_poly.type
_entity_poly.pdbx_seq_one_letter_code
_entity_poly.pdbx_strand_id
1 'polypeptide(L)'
;MNWWQTLIWTFAFGLMVITATGGNLIVIWIVLSSKRMRTVTNYFIVNLSVADTMVSTLNVIFSGFQMVTGHWPFGLIYCKISNFVAILSVAASVFTLMAISIDR
;
A
#
# COMPACT_ATOMS: atom_id res chain seq x y z
N MET A 1 13.36 -21.59 10.22
CA MET A 1 11.90 -21.81 10.10
C MET A 1 11.64 -23.23 9.66
N ASN A 2 10.57 -23.85 10.15
CA ASN A 2 10.06 -25.09 9.59
C ASN A 2 9.44 -24.82 8.20
N TRP A 3 9.59 -25.75 7.24
CA TRP A 3 9.17 -25.54 5.84
C TRP A 3 7.69 -25.13 5.71
N TRP A 4 6.81 -25.70 6.55
CA TRP A 4 5.40 -25.37 6.61
C TRP A 4 5.12 -23.90 6.96
N GLN A 5 5.91 -23.31 7.87
CA GLN A 5 5.75 -21.91 8.24
C GLN A 5 6.10 -20.99 7.08
N THR A 6 7.20 -21.29 6.37
CA THR A 6 7.60 -20.53 5.19
C THR A 6 6.51 -20.55 4.12
N LEU A 7 5.91 -21.71 3.85
CA LEU A 7 4.81 -21.83 2.88
C LEU A 7 3.59 -20.98 3.27
N ILE A 8 3.19 -21.01 4.54
CA ILE A 8 2.05 -20.22 5.05
C ILE A 8 2.34 -18.72 4.90
N TRP A 9 3.52 -18.26 5.32
CA TRP A 9 3.89 -16.85 5.22
C TRP A 9 3.96 -16.38 3.77
N THR A 10 4.62 -17.14 2.89
CA THR A 10 4.71 -16.79 1.47
C THR A 10 3.34 -16.70 0.83
N PHE A 11 2.44 -17.64 1.12
CA PHE A 11 1.08 -17.62 0.56
C PHE A 11 0.26 -16.43 1.10
N ALA A 12 0.32 -16.17 2.41
CA ALA A 12 -0.40 -15.06 3.03
C ALA A 12 0.07 -13.68 2.50
N PHE A 13 1.39 -13.46 2.41
CA PHE A 13 1.93 -12.23 1.84
C PHE A 13 1.61 -12.10 0.35
N GLY A 14 1.73 -13.18 -0.43
CA GLY A 14 1.35 -13.17 -1.84
C GLY A 14 -0.11 -12.78 -2.05
N LEU A 15 -1.03 -13.35 -1.26
CA LEU A 15 -2.45 -13.01 -1.33
C LEU A 15 -2.71 -11.55 -0.95
N MET A 16 -2.07 -11.06 0.12
CA MET A 16 -2.19 -9.66 0.55
C MET A 16 -1.72 -8.68 -0.52
N VAL A 17 -0.61 -8.98 -1.20
CA VAL A 17 -0.10 -8.15 -2.29
C VAL A 17 -1.08 -8.12 -3.45
N ILE A 18 -1.61 -9.28 -3.87
CA ILE A 18 -2.54 -9.38 -5.00
C ILE A 18 -3.83 -8.63 -4.72
N THR A 19 -4.41 -8.81 -3.54
CA THR A 19 -5.68 -8.15 -3.18
C THR A 19 -5.50 -6.65 -2.99
N ALA A 20 -4.42 -6.22 -2.34
CA ALA A 20 -4.12 -4.80 -2.15
C ALA A 20 -3.83 -4.10 -3.49
N THR A 21 -2.89 -4.61 -4.29
CA THR A 21 -2.58 -4.00 -5.60
C THR A 21 -3.77 -4.03 -6.54
N GLY A 22 -4.49 -5.16 -6.63
CA GLY A 22 -5.68 -5.28 -7.47
C GLY A 22 -6.79 -4.29 -7.05
N GLY A 23 -7.11 -4.24 -5.76
CA GLY A 23 -8.13 -3.32 -5.23
C GLY A 23 -7.78 -1.86 -5.48
N ASN A 24 -6.54 -1.46 -5.21
CA ASN A 24 -6.09 -0.08 -5.42
C ASN A 24 -6.01 0.31 -6.90
N LEU A 25 -5.61 -0.59 -7.79
CA LEU A 25 -5.63 -0.35 -9.24
C LEU A 25 -7.05 -0.14 -9.76
N ILE A 26 -8.02 -0.92 -9.26
CA ILE A 26 -9.44 -0.76 -9.62
C ILE A 26 -9.93 0.63 -9.17
N VAL A 27 -9.58 1.07 -7.96
CA VAL A 27 -9.95 2.40 -7.45
C VAL A 27 -9.37 3.51 -8.33
N ILE A 28 -8.09 3.43 -8.70
CA ILE A 28 -7.45 4.38 -9.63
C ILE A 28 -8.20 4.41 -10.96
N TRP A 29 -8.55 3.24 -11.50
CA TRP A 29 -9.24 3.14 -12.78
C TRP A 29 -10.65 3.76 -12.74
N ILE A 30 -11.43 3.50 -11.67
CA ILE A 30 -12.78 4.05 -11.48
C ILE A 30 -12.73 5.59 -11.44
N VAL A 31 -11.79 6.16 -10.68
CA VAL A 31 -11.66 7.61 -10.55
C VAL A 31 -11.21 8.26 -11.86
N LEU A 32 -10.28 7.66 -12.59
CA LEU A 32 -9.82 8.18 -13.89
C LEU A 32 -10.90 8.09 -14.98
N SER A 33 -11.70 7.01 -14.96
CA SER A 33 -12.77 6.77 -15.92
C SER A 33 -13.95 7.74 -15.75
N SER A 34 -14.28 8.12 -14.51
CA SER A 34 -15.42 8.98 -14.24
C SER A 34 -15.06 10.48 -14.23
N LYS A 35 -15.34 11.20 -15.32
CA LYS A 35 -15.13 12.67 -15.42
C LYS A 35 -15.87 13.47 -14.35
N ARG A 36 -17.01 12.97 -13.86
CA ARG A 36 -17.83 13.62 -12.81
C ARG A 36 -17.18 13.55 -11.42
N MET A 37 -16.25 12.61 -11.23
CA MET A 37 -15.55 12.35 -9.98
C MET A 37 -14.26 13.16 -9.85
N ARG A 38 -13.94 14.13 -10.74
CA ARG A 38 -12.71 14.93 -10.65
C ARG A 38 -12.80 16.05 -9.61
N THR A 39 -13.01 15.68 -8.36
CA THR A 39 -12.99 16.56 -7.19
C THR A 39 -11.69 16.39 -6.42
N VAL A 40 -11.36 17.37 -5.58
CA VAL A 40 -10.14 17.38 -4.74
C VAL A 40 -10.00 16.07 -3.95
N THR A 41 -11.10 15.57 -3.38
CA THR A 41 -11.17 14.30 -2.64
C THR A 41 -10.77 13.08 -3.48
N ASN A 42 -11.16 13.03 -4.76
CA ASN A 42 -10.87 11.89 -5.63
C ASN A 42 -9.41 11.89 -6.13
N TYR A 43 -8.78 13.06 -6.29
CA TYR A 43 -7.33 13.13 -6.48
C TYR A 43 -6.57 12.57 -5.26
N PHE A 44 -7.10 12.76 -4.05
CA PHE A 44 -6.52 12.16 -2.84
C PHE A 44 -6.73 10.65 -2.76
N ILE A 45 -7.89 10.14 -3.18
CA ILE A 45 -8.15 8.69 -3.27
C ILE A 45 -7.17 8.04 -4.26
N VAL A 46 -6.91 8.66 -5.41
CA VAL A 46 -5.90 8.17 -6.36
C VAL A 46 -4.51 8.19 -5.74
N ASN A 47 -4.12 9.26 -5.04
CA ASN A 47 -2.83 9.34 -4.36
C ASN A 47 -2.67 8.26 -3.27
N LEU A 48 -3.74 7.99 -2.51
CA LEU A 48 -3.79 6.91 -1.53
C LEU A 48 -3.64 5.55 -2.20
N SER A 49 -4.37 5.28 -3.28
CA SER A 49 -4.27 4.02 -4.00
C SER A 49 -2.88 3.83 -4.63
N VAL A 50 -2.27 4.88 -5.17
CA VAL A 50 -0.88 4.82 -5.66
C VAL A 50 0.09 4.51 -4.51
N ALA A 51 -0.08 5.19 -3.37
CA ALA A 51 0.70 4.92 -2.17
C ALA A 51 0.56 3.46 -1.71
N ASP A 52 -0.67 2.97 -1.58
CA ASP A 52 -0.96 1.63 -1.08
C ASP A 52 -0.46 0.53 -2.03
N THR A 53 -0.54 0.76 -3.34
CA THR A 53 0.08 -0.11 -4.37
C THR A 53 1.61 -0.14 -4.21
N MET A 54 2.22 1.01 -3.91
CA MET A 54 3.66 1.14 -3.66
C MET A 54 4.08 0.50 -2.31
N VAL A 55 3.25 0.60 -1.27
CA VAL A 55 3.44 -0.10 0.02
C VAL A 55 3.41 -1.61 -0.18
N SER A 56 2.36 -2.11 -0.82
CA SER A 56 2.17 -3.56 -0.99
C SER A 56 3.25 -4.16 -1.90
N THR A 57 3.73 -3.45 -2.91
CA THR A 57 4.84 -3.94 -3.76
C THR A 57 6.23 -3.78 -3.13
N LEU A 58 6.55 -2.65 -2.49
CA LEU A 58 7.91 -2.37 -2.02
C LEU A 58 8.14 -2.67 -0.54
N ASN A 59 7.11 -2.60 0.30
CA ASN A 59 7.26 -2.82 1.73
C ASN A 59 6.88 -4.26 2.10
N VAL A 60 5.72 -4.73 1.65
CA VAL A 60 5.21 -6.06 2.02
C VAL A 60 6.02 -7.19 1.38
N ILE A 61 6.38 -7.09 0.10
CA ILE A 61 7.21 -8.10 -0.59
C ILE A 61 8.60 -8.20 0.06
N PHE A 62 9.24 -7.06 0.33
CA PHE A 62 10.60 -7.02 0.87
C PHE A 62 10.65 -7.41 2.35
N SER A 63 9.64 -7.03 3.14
CA SER A 63 9.49 -7.49 4.53
C SER A 63 9.24 -8.99 4.59
N GLY A 64 8.43 -9.54 3.67
CA GLY A 64 8.24 -10.97 3.51
C GLY A 64 9.56 -11.69 3.18
N PHE A 65 10.35 -11.12 2.27
CA PHE A 65 11.66 -11.65 1.91
C PHE A 65 12.65 -11.63 3.09
N GLN A 66 12.68 -10.54 3.86
CA GLN A 66 13.46 -10.46 5.10
C GLN A 66 13.04 -11.53 6.11
N MET A 67 11.74 -11.71 6.29
CA MET A 67 11.23 -12.66 7.28
C MET A 67 11.59 -14.11 6.91
N VAL A 68 11.65 -14.43 5.61
CA VAL A 68 12.08 -15.75 5.13
C VAL A 68 13.60 -15.93 5.20
N THR A 69 14.37 -14.89 4.84
CA THR A 69 15.84 -14.98 4.72
C THR A 69 16.55 -14.73 6.07
N GLY A 70 15.87 -14.12 7.03
CA GLY A 70 16.38 -13.84 8.38
C GLY A 70 17.41 -12.71 8.46
N HIS A 71 17.77 -12.09 7.35
CA HIS A 71 18.68 -10.93 7.29
C HIS A 71 18.13 -9.83 6.37
N TRP A 72 18.57 -8.58 6.58
CA TRP A 72 18.17 -7.43 5.75
C TRP A 72 19.29 -7.00 4.80
N PRO A 73 19.26 -7.41 3.52
CA PRO A 73 20.29 -7.03 2.55
C PRO A 73 20.02 -5.70 1.82
N PHE A 74 18.86 -5.07 2.02
CA PHE A 74 18.34 -4.02 1.14
C PHE A 74 18.89 -2.59 1.39
N GLY A 75 19.78 -2.42 2.37
CA GLY A 75 20.51 -1.16 2.62
C GLY A 75 19.63 0.03 3.05
N LEU A 76 20.23 1.23 3.13
CA LEU A 76 19.58 2.46 3.62
C LEU A 76 18.49 3.01 2.70
N ILE A 77 18.55 2.73 1.40
CA ILE A 77 17.58 3.22 0.41
C ILE A 77 16.18 2.69 0.75
N TYR A 78 16.07 1.41 1.10
CA TYR A 78 14.80 0.82 1.52
C TYR A 78 14.28 1.34 2.86
N CYS A 79 15.18 1.73 3.78
CA CYS A 79 14.77 2.39 5.02
C CYS A 79 14.07 3.72 4.73
N LYS A 80 14.57 4.51 3.77
CA LYS A 80 13.91 5.74 3.32
C LYS A 80 12.56 5.47 2.65
N ILE A 81 12.44 4.41 1.85
CA ILE A 81 11.18 4.02 1.19
C ILE A 81 10.13 3.63 2.25
N SER A 82 10.52 2.83 3.25
CA SER A 82 9.64 2.49 4.39
C SER A 82 9.14 3.73 5.13
N ASN A 83 10.01 4.71 5.36
CA ASN A 83 9.65 5.95 6.03
C ASN A 83 8.69 6.80 5.17
N PHE A 84 8.93 6.88 3.85
CA PHE A 84 8.04 7.56 2.92
C PHE A 84 6.63 6.93 2.93
N VAL A 85 6.57 5.61 2.97
CA VAL A 85 5.32 4.85 3.10
C VAL A 85 4.57 5.18 4.40
N ALA A 86 5.28 5.31 5.53
CA ALA A 86 4.65 5.70 6.80
C ALA A 86 4.02 7.11 6.72
N ILE A 87 4.71 8.06 6.10
CA ILE A 87 4.20 9.44 5.88
C ILE A 87 2.94 9.41 5.01
N LEU A 88 2.90 8.56 3.98
CA LEU A 88 1.73 8.40 3.11
C LEU A 88 0.50 7.87 3.85
N SER A 89 0.67 6.94 4.79
CA SER A 89 -0.42 6.43 5.64
C SER A 89 -0.99 7.51 6.57
N VAL A 90 -0.13 8.37 7.12
CA VAL A 90 -0.56 9.53 7.92
C VAL A 90 -1.34 10.52 7.06
N ALA A 91 -0.85 10.82 5.86
CA ALA A 91 -1.55 11.70 4.92
C ALA A 91 -2.95 11.15 4.59
N ALA A 92 -3.07 9.85 4.30
CA ALA A 92 -4.35 9.18 4.05
C ALA A 92 -5.36 9.35 5.20
N SER A 93 -4.88 9.22 6.43
CA SER A 93 -5.69 9.35 7.64
C SER A 93 -6.24 10.78 7.80
N VAL A 94 -5.38 11.79 7.59
CA VAL A 94 -5.77 13.21 7.64
C VAL A 94 -6.83 13.54 6.57
N PHE A 95 -6.68 13.02 5.36
CA PHE A 95 -7.67 13.23 4.30
C PHE A 95 -8.98 12.49 4.55
N THR A 96 -8.93 11.32 5.19
CA THR A 96 -10.15 10.62 5.64
C THR A 96 -10.90 11.48 6.65
N LEU A 97 -10.21 12.06 7.63
CA LEU A 97 -10.80 13.02 8.58
C LEU A 97 -11.39 14.25 7.87
N MET A 98 -10.71 14.80 6.86
CA MET A 98 -11.21 15.91 6.06
C MET A 98 -12.48 15.55 5.28
N ALA A 99 -12.53 14.38 4.65
CA ALA A 99 -13.71 13.90 3.93
C ALA A 99 -14.92 13.76 4.87
N ILE A 100 -14.72 13.21 6.06
CA ILE A 100 -15.78 13.11 7.07
C ILE A 100 -16.22 14.51 7.54
N SER A 101 -15.31 15.49 7.62
CA SER A 101 -15.66 16.87 7.99
C SER A 101 -16.39 17.66 6.89
N ILE A 102 -16.29 17.25 5.62
CA ILE A 102 -17.03 17.87 4.50
C ILE A 102 -18.41 17.22 4.33
N ASP A 103 -18.54 15.94 4.66
CA ASP A 103 -19.82 15.22 4.68
C ASP A 103 -20.76 15.69 5.82
N ARG A 104 -20.19 16.39 6.80
CA ARG A 104 -20.92 17.07 7.89
C ARG A 104 -21.25 18.50 7.53
#